data_AF-A0A2X3GUJ1-F1
#
_entry.id   AF-A0A2X3GUJ1-F1
#
_cell.length_a   1.000
_cell.length_b   1.000
_cell.length_c   1.000
_cell.angle_alpha   90.00
_cell.angle_beta   90.00
_cell.angle_gamma   90.00
#
_symmetry.space_group_name_H-M   'P 1'
#
loop_
_entity.id
_entity.type
_entity.pdbx_description
1 polymer ?
#
loop_
_entity_poly.entity_id
_entity_poly.type
_entity_poly.pdbx_seq_one_letter_code
_entity_poly.pdbx_strand_id
1 'polypeptide(L)' 'MRWLSQVGLTGSEQPPMGCFDWDPFVYLLGHDIDMVQQDVPAMLDAVFSIIDAAKPASSGLKFPRD' A
#
# COMPACT_ATOMS: atom_id res chain seq x y z
N MET A 1 -13.16 4.55 8.46
CA MET A 1 -14.52 4.21 7.98
C MET A 1 -15.61 5.26 8.26
N ARG A 2 -15.26 6.45 8.79
CA ARG A 2 -16.25 7.44 9.24
C ARG A 2 -17.23 7.89 8.15
N TRP A 3 -16.74 8.18 6.95
CA TRP A 3 -17.59 8.61 5.85
C TRP A 3 -18.60 7.52 5.44
N LEU A 4 -18.15 6.27 5.26
CA LEU A 4 -19.02 5.12 4.96
C LEU A 4 -20.11 4.94 6.03
N SER A 5 -19.74 5.08 7.31
CA SER A 5 -20.71 5.05 8.41
C SER A 5 -21.74 6.19 8.34
N GLN A 6 -21.32 7.41 7.98
CA GLN A 6 -22.22 8.55 7.87
C GLN A 6 -23.24 8.42 6.72
N VAL A 7 -22.88 7.70 5.66
CA VAL A 7 -23.78 7.45 4.52
C VAL A 7 -24.51 6.11 4.62
N GLY A 8 -24.37 5.38 5.73
CA GLY A 8 -25.07 4.11 5.98
C GLY A 8 -24.48 2.89 5.26
N LEU A 9 -23.30 3.01 4.66
CA LEU A 9 -22.63 1.93 3.91
C LEU A 9 -21.72 1.07 4.83
N THR A 10 -22.33 0.47 5.84
CA THR A 10 -21.64 -0.40 6.83
C THR A 10 -22.46 -1.66 7.10
N GLY A 11 -21.82 -2.73 7.60
CA GLY A 11 -22.51 -3.99 7.82
C GLY A 11 -22.87 -4.64 6.49
N SER A 12 -24.15 -5.02 6.30
CA SER A 12 -24.60 -5.68 5.07
C SER A 12 -24.58 -4.78 3.83
N GLU A 13 -24.65 -3.47 4.00
CA GLU A 13 -24.63 -2.47 2.92
C GLU A 13 -23.21 -1.98 2.59
N GLN A 14 -22.19 -2.58 3.21
CA GLN A 14 -20.82 -2.20 2.95
C GLN A 14 -20.39 -2.66 1.55
N PRO A 15 -19.80 -1.79 0.72
CA PRO A 15 -19.23 -2.21 -0.56
C PRO A 15 -18.03 -3.17 -0.32
N PRO A 16 -17.66 -4.00 -1.31
CA PRO A 16 -16.42 -4.76 -1.25
C PRO A 16 -15.23 -3.82 -1.03
N MET A 17 -14.37 -4.16 -0.07
CA MET A 17 -13.22 -3.32 0.27
C MET A 17 -11.95 -4.14 0.26
N GLY A 18 -10.88 -3.53 -0.22
CA GLY A 18 -9.56 -4.15 -0.23
C GLY A 18 -8.48 -3.19 0.24
N CYS A 19 -7.41 -3.74 0.80
CA CYS A 19 -6.21 -3.01 1.16
C CYS A 19 -4.97 -3.79 0.72
N PHE A 20 -4.05 -3.10 0.04
CA PHE A 20 -2.88 -3.71 -0.58
C PHE A 20 -1.62 -3.66 0.31
N ASP A 21 -1.66 -2.97 1.45
CA ASP A 21 -0.47 -2.79 2.31
C ASP A 21 -0.34 -3.87 3.40
N TRP A 22 -1.36 -4.73 3.57
CA TRP A 22 -1.45 -5.70 4.68
C TRP A 22 -1.25 -5.06 6.06
N ASP A 23 -2.07 -4.04 6.35
CA ASP A 23 -2.06 -3.36 7.66
C ASP A 23 -2.54 -4.32 8.77
N PRO A 24 -1.70 -4.64 9.77
CA PRO A 24 -2.08 -5.52 10.88
C PRO A 24 -3.20 -4.91 11.74
N PHE A 25 -3.48 -3.61 11.67
CA PHE A 25 -4.55 -2.94 12.42
C PHE A 25 -5.89 -2.92 11.69
N VAL A 26 -6.00 -3.51 10.50
CA VAL A 26 -7.25 -3.53 9.72
C VAL A 26 -8.43 -4.09 10.53
N TYR A 27 -8.20 -5.04 11.44
CA TYR A 27 -9.24 -5.61 12.30
C TYR A 27 -9.94 -4.56 13.19
N LEU A 28 -9.26 -3.44 13.50
CA LEU A 28 -9.81 -2.34 14.30
C LEU A 28 -10.80 -1.48 13.51
N LEU A 29 -10.77 -1.54 12.18
CA LEU A 29 -11.67 -0.76 11.35
C LEU A 29 -13.08 -1.36 11.32
N GLY A 30 -13.23 -2.59 11.82
CA GLY A 30 -14.41 -3.41 11.67
C GLY A 30 -14.60 -3.79 10.21
N HIS A 31 -15.13 -4.98 9.95
CA HIS A 31 -15.64 -5.42 8.66
C HIS A 31 -14.66 -6.12 7.69
N ASP A 32 -15.29 -6.77 6.71
CA ASP A 32 -14.75 -7.55 5.60
C ASP A 32 -13.90 -6.69 4.65
N ILE A 33 -12.65 -6.47 5.03
CA ILE A 33 -11.63 -5.87 4.17
C ILE A 33 -10.72 -7.01 3.71
N ASP A 34 -10.72 -7.26 2.41
CA ASP A 34 -9.79 -8.20 1.81
C ASP A 34 -8.38 -7.61 1.82
N MET A 35 -7.47 -8.29 2.50
CA MET A 35 -6.09 -7.88 2.59
C MET A 35 -5.26 -8.61 1.56
N VAL A 36 -4.45 -7.86 0.82
CA VAL A 36 -3.41 -8.41 -0.04
C VAL A 36 -2.07 -7.97 0.53
N GLN A 37 -1.16 -8.93 0.71
CA GLN A 37 0.19 -8.63 1.15
C GLN A 37 1.06 -8.23 -0.02
N GLN A 38 1.65 -7.04 0.10
CA GLN A 38 2.73 -6.61 -0.78
C GLN A 38 3.94 -7.51 -0.63
N ASP A 39 4.48 -7.95 -1.76
CA ASP A 39 5.86 -8.41 -1.85
C ASP A 39 6.79 -7.18 -1.92
N VAL A 40 6.95 -6.52 -0.76
CA VAL A 40 7.79 -5.32 -0.63
C VAL A 40 9.22 -5.57 -1.12
N PRO A 41 9.88 -6.71 -0.80
CA PRO A 41 11.18 -7.03 -1.38
C PRO A 41 11.18 -7.01 -2.91
N ALA A 42 10.27 -7.73 -3.57
CA ALA A 42 10.22 -7.77 -5.04
C ALA A 42 9.92 -6.40 -5.65
N MET A 43 9.06 -5.60 -4.99
CA MET A 43 8.78 -4.23 -5.43
C MET A 43 10.03 -3.34 -5.38
N LEU A 44 10.82 -3.43 -4.30
CA LEU A 44 12.06 -2.66 -4.18
C LEU A 44 13.10 -3.12 -5.21
N ASP A 45 13.26 -4.43 -5.41
CA ASP A 45 14.14 -4.98 -6.42
C ASP A 45 13.78 -4.47 -7.82
N ALA A 46 12.49 -4.45 -8.16
CA ALA A 46 12.00 -3.91 -9.42
C ALA A 46 12.30 -2.41 -9.57
N VAL A 47 12.07 -1.61 -8.53
CA VAL A 47 12.37 -0.17 -8.53
C VAL A 47 13.86 0.09 -8.74
N PHE A 48 14.73 -0.61 -8.01
CA PHE A 48 16.18 -0.44 -8.18
C PHE A 48 16.64 -0.88 -9.57
N SER A 49 16.08 -1.97 -10.12
CA SER A 49 16.38 -2.38 -11.50
C SER A 49 15.98 -1.32 -12.53
N ILE A 50 14.85 -0.61 -12.33
CA ILE A 50 14.43 0.48 -13.22
C ILE A 50 15.39 1.67 -13.11
N ILE A 51 15.80 2.04 -11.90
CA ILE A 51 16.74 3.14 -11.66
C ILE A 51 18.10 2.83 -12.31
N ASP A 52 18.60 1.61 -12.16
CA ASP A 52 19.89 1.20 -12.72
C ASP A 52 19.86 1.11 -14.26
N ALA A 53 18.71 0.72 -14.83
CA ALA A 53 18.52 0.67 -16.28
C ALA A 53 18.39 2.06 -16.91
N ALA A 54 17.95 3.06 -16.13
CA ALA A 54 17.93 4.44 -16.58
C ALA A 54 19.38 4.97 -16.70
N LYS A 55 19.88 5.10 -17.93
CA LYS A 55 21.18 5.75 -18.18
C LYS A 55 21.23 7.11 -17.46
N PRO A 56 22.28 7.40 -16.67
CA PRO A 56 22.30 8.58 -15.84
C PRO A 56 22.36 9.85 -16.70
N ALA A 57 21.35 10.71 -16.60
CA ALA A 57 21.60 12.15 -16.63
C ALA A 57 22.26 12.46 -15.28
N SER A 58 23.58 12.63 -15.30
CA SER A 58 24.45 12.83 -14.15
C SER A 58 23.84 13.70 -13.03
N SER A 59 23.31 13.07 -11.98
CA SER A 59 23.25 13.61 -10.62
C SER A 59 22.78 12.50 -9.67
N GLY A 60 23.76 11.81 -9.07
CA GLY A 60 23.47 10.73 -8.12
C GLY A 60 22.76 11.25 -6.88
N LEU A 61 21.56 10.73 -6.62
CA LEU A 61 20.84 10.91 -5.36
C LEU A 61 21.61 10.17 -4.26
N LYS A 62 22.22 10.90 -3.32
CA LYS A 62 22.92 10.31 -2.17
C LYS A 62 21.93 10.15 -1.01
N PHE A 63 21.68 8.91 -0.60
CA PHE A 63 21.00 8.63 0.66
C PHE A 63 22.02 8.68 1.82
N PRO A 64 21.75 9.44 2.90
CA PRO A 64 22.52 9.35 4.12
C PRO A 64 22.43 7.93 4.69
N ARG A 65 23.56 7.36 5.12
CA ARG A 65 23.58 6.17 5.98
C ARG A 65 23.86 6.64 7.40
N ASP A 66 23.06 6.19 8.34
CA ASP A 66 23.30 6.33 9.79
C ASP A 66 24.48 5.47 10.25
#